data_AF-A0A656YW46-F1
#
_entry.id   AF-A0A656YW46-F1
#
_cell.length_a   1.000
_cell.length_b   1.000
_cell.length_c   1.000
_cell.angle_alpha   90.00
_cell.angle_beta   90.00
_cell.angle_gamma   90.00
#
_symmetry.space_group_name_H-M   'P 1'
#
loop_
_entity.id
_entity.type
_entity.pdbx_description
1 polymer ?
#
loop_
_entity_poly.entity_id
_entity_poly.type
_entity_poly.pdbx_seq_one_letter_code
_entity_poly.pdbx_strand_id
1 'polypeptide(L)'
;MKNEGENPSKSGCAGETETAAEDIPAILRTLLIADDVVKLKTLKGDFTNEKASKLSHAIAVVVDGMTLTALKDKELAKGMVSVFIEHMRKGMGNPLPYHHLLHLLAYTHQLEVEGVTHDPSELFESYAWVKSEIDLDDIEEQRAELEEEVDDLTEQFRLVKDGRKDNQMFA
;
A
#
# COMPACT_ATOMS: atom_id res chain seq x y z
N MET A 1 -53.78 -28.40 23.22
CA MET A 1 -52.35 -28.61 22.94
C MET A 1 -51.77 -27.27 22.51
N LYS A 2 -50.70 -26.84 23.17
CA LYS A 2 -49.96 -25.61 22.88
C LYS A 2 -49.35 -25.73 21.49
N ASN A 3 -49.45 -24.69 20.68
CA ASN A 3 -48.47 -24.42 19.63
C ASN A 3 -48.27 -22.90 19.59
N GLU A 4 -47.12 -22.54 20.14
CA GLU A 4 -46.49 -21.23 20.11
C GLU A 4 -46.08 -20.95 18.67
N GLY A 5 -46.57 -19.83 18.12
CA GLY A 5 -46.11 -19.24 16.87
C GLY A 5 -45.83 -17.78 17.15
N GLU A 6 -44.71 -17.54 17.82
CA GLU A 6 -44.22 -16.20 18.17
C GLU A 6 -43.98 -15.37 16.91
N ASN A 7 -44.66 -14.23 16.84
CA ASN A 7 -44.25 -13.09 16.05
C ASN A 7 -43.01 -12.46 16.70
N PRO A 8 -41.86 -12.30 16.02
CA PRO A 8 -40.86 -11.36 16.48
C PRO A 8 -41.20 -9.98 15.89
N SER A 9 -42.17 -9.32 16.50
CA SER A 9 -42.27 -7.86 16.43
C SER A 9 -41.55 -7.27 17.64
N LYS A 10 -40.51 -6.47 17.35
CA LYS A 10 -39.70 -5.64 18.26
C LYS A 10 -38.55 -6.33 19.00
N SER A 11 -37.38 -6.26 18.38
CA SER A 11 -36.15 -5.80 19.02
C SER A 11 -35.58 -4.75 18.05
N GLY A 12 -35.68 -3.45 18.32
CA GLY A 12 -34.98 -2.87 19.45
C GLY A 12 -33.49 -2.62 19.16
N CYS A 13 -33.06 -2.60 17.89
CA CYS A 13 -31.79 -1.97 17.50
C CYS A 13 -32.02 -0.54 16.98
N ALA A 14 -32.81 0.24 17.73
CA ALA A 14 -32.49 1.66 17.89
C ALA A 14 -31.47 1.72 19.03
N GLY A 15 -30.27 1.20 18.76
CA GLY A 15 -29.10 1.58 19.52
C GLY A 15 -28.77 2.97 19.01
N GLU A 16 -29.13 3.97 19.80
CA GLU A 16 -28.57 5.31 19.71
C GLU A 16 -27.05 5.18 19.55
N THR A 17 -26.53 5.39 18.34
CA THR A 17 -25.12 5.70 18.14
C THR A 17 -25.02 7.15 17.69
N GLU A 18 -25.58 8.05 18.50
CA GLU A 18 -25.14 9.43 18.43
C GLU A 18 -23.78 9.52 19.12
N THR A 19 -22.75 9.66 18.28
CA THR A 19 -21.49 10.38 18.54
C THR A 19 -20.47 9.76 19.51
N ALA A 20 -19.71 8.81 19.00
CA ALA A 20 -18.26 9.01 18.99
C ALA A 20 -17.85 8.93 17.53
N ALA A 21 -17.59 10.08 16.88
CA ALA A 21 -16.84 10.02 15.63
C ALA A 21 -15.49 9.40 16.02
N GLU A 22 -15.27 8.14 15.65
CA GLU A 22 -14.04 7.46 16.02
C GLU A 22 -12.86 8.30 15.50
N ASP A 23 -11.86 8.52 16.35
CA ASP A 23 -10.67 9.29 16.02
C ASP A 23 -9.91 8.55 14.91
N ILE A 24 -10.17 8.94 13.65
CA ILE A 24 -9.63 8.29 12.44
C ILE A 24 -8.10 8.17 12.53
N PRO A 25 -7.32 9.21 12.92
CA PRO A 25 -5.89 9.08 13.19
C PRO A 25 -5.52 7.97 14.18
N ALA A 26 -6.28 7.79 15.26
CA ALA A 26 -6.04 6.73 16.22
C ALA A 26 -6.29 5.34 15.61
N ILE A 27 -7.38 5.16 14.87
CA ILE A 27 -7.67 3.90 14.17
C ILE A 27 -6.60 3.59 13.13
N LEU A 28 -6.21 4.58 12.33
CA LEU A 28 -5.14 4.44 11.34
C LEU A 28 -3.88 3.90 12.00
N ARG A 29 -3.46 4.49 13.14
CA ARG A 29 -2.28 4.01 13.87
C ARG A 29 -2.41 2.53 14.26
N THR A 30 -3.57 2.12 14.76
CA THR A 30 -3.82 0.71 15.10
C THR A 30 -3.76 -0.20 13.88
N LEU A 31 -4.31 0.21 12.75
CA LEU A 31 -4.28 -0.56 11.50
C LEU A 31 -2.85 -0.75 10.98
N LEU A 32 -2.02 0.29 11.02
CA LEU A 32 -0.63 0.22 10.59
C LEU A 32 0.19 -0.71 11.49
N ILE A 33 -0.04 -0.68 12.80
CA ILE A 33 0.55 -1.65 13.74
C ILE A 33 0.05 -3.07 13.45
N ALA A 34 -1.23 -3.23 13.09
CA ALA A 34 -1.78 -4.53 12.73
C ALA A 34 -1.11 -5.11 11.47
N ASP A 35 -0.76 -4.27 10.48
CA ASP A 35 -0.02 -4.70 9.29
C ASP A 35 1.40 -5.19 9.65
N ASP A 36 2.09 -4.50 10.56
CA ASP A 36 3.38 -4.97 11.10
C ASP A 36 3.23 -6.34 11.80
N VAL A 37 2.17 -6.52 12.59
CA VAL A 37 1.89 -7.80 13.27
C VAL A 37 1.62 -8.92 12.26
N VAL A 38 0.89 -8.65 11.17
CA VAL A 38 0.65 -9.63 10.09
C VAL A 38 1.98 -10.07 9.48
N LYS A 39 2.87 -9.13 9.17
CA LYS A 39 4.21 -9.42 8.64
C LYS A 39 5.04 -10.27 9.60
N LEU A 40 5.11 -9.88 10.87
CA LEU A 40 5.86 -10.61 11.90
C LEU A 40 5.32 -12.04 12.08
N LYS A 41 4.00 -12.23 12.12
CA LYS A 41 3.38 -13.56 12.20
C LYS A 41 3.66 -14.41 10.97
N THR A 42 3.75 -13.80 9.79
CA THR A 42 4.11 -14.50 8.56
C THR A 42 5.57 -14.96 8.60
N LEU A 43 6.49 -14.08 9.01
CA LEU A 43 7.92 -14.41 9.16
C LEU A 43 8.16 -15.52 10.19
N LYS A 44 7.38 -15.54 11.28
CA LYS A 44 7.42 -16.58 12.31
C LYS A 44 6.80 -17.92 11.85
N GLY A 45 6.03 -17.91 10.76
CA GLY A 45 5.29 -19.07 10.26
C GLY A 45 3.93 -19.29 10.94
N ASP A 46 3.47 -18.35 11.78
CA ASP A 46 2.14 -18.40 12.41
C ASP A 46 1.02 -18.17 11.39
N PHE A 47 1.30 -17.40 10.32
CA PHE A 47 0.39 -17.16 9.19
C PHE A 47 0.96 -17.71 7.88
N THR A 48 0.09 -18.36 7.10
CA THR A 48 0.35 -18.66 5.68
C THR A 48 0.38 -17.38 4.86
N ASN A 49 1.11 -17.37 3.74
CA ASN A 49 1.13 -16.25 2.78
C ASN A 49 -0.28 -15.82 2.32
N GLU A 50 -1.19 -16.78 2.08
CA GLU A 50 -2.56 -16.47 1.66
C GLU A 50 -3.34 -15.69 2.73
N LYS A 51 -3.31 -16.16 3.98
CA LYS A 51 -3.94 -15.47 5.11
C LYS A 51 -3.34 -14.08 5.35
N ALA A 52 -2.02 -13.97 5.27
CA ALA A 52 -1.33 -12.69 5.41
C ALA A 52 -1.75 -11.70 4.32
N SER A 53 -1.78 -12.15 3.06
CA SER A 53 -2.24 -11.35 1.92
C SER A 53 -3.67 -10.85 2.09
N LYS A 54 -4.61 -11.72 2.50
CA LYS A 54 -6.01 -11.32 2.76
C LYS A 54 -6.14 -10.26 3.85
N LEU A 55 -5.38 -10.41 4.94
CA LEU A 55 -5.40 -9.44 6.05
C LEU A 55 -4.77 -8.11 5.66
N SER A 56 -3.58 -8.12 5.03
CA SER A 56 -2.95 -6.88 4.56
C SER A 56 -3.80 -6.17 3.50
N HIS A 57 -4.47 -6.92 2.61
CA HIS A 57 -5.43 -6.33 1.66
C HIS A 57 -6.60 -5.65 2.37
N ALA A 58 -7.21 -6.31 3.36
CA ALA A 58 -8.30 -5.71 4.13
C ALA A 58 -7.86 -4.44 4.87
N ILE A 59 -6.64 -4.43 5.44
CA ILE A 59 -6.06 -3.24 6.07
C ILE A 59 -5.89 -2.12 5.04
N ALA A 60 -5.29 -2.41 3.88
CA ALA A 60 -5.08 -1.43 2.82
C ALA A 60 -6.40 -0.78 2.37
N VAL A 61 -7.46 -1.56 2.14
CA VAL A 61 -8.78 -1.03 1.75
C VAL A 61 -9.33 -0.04 2.78
N VAL A 62 -9.18 -0.31 4.08
CA VAL A 62 -9.66 0.62 5.12
C VAL A 62 -8.81 1.90 5.14
N VAL A 63 -7.49 1.76 5.02
CA VAL A 63 -6.57 2.92 4.96
C VAL A 63 -6.86 3.79 3.73
N ASP A 64 -7.15 3.18 2.58
CA ASP A 64 -7.55 3.89 1.36
C ASP A 64 -8.86 4.67 1.58
N GLY A 65 -9.86 4.05 2.21
CA GLY A 65 -11.12 4.72 2.55
C GLY A 65 -10.94 5.90 3.50
N MET A 66 -10.07 5.76 4.50
CA MET A 66 -9.70 6.87 5.40
C MET A 66 -9.00 7.99 4.63
N THR A 67 -8.08 7.63 3.73
CA THR A 67 -7.33 8.61 2.92
C THR A 67 -8.28 9.37 1.99
N LEU A 68 -9.21 8.68 1.33
CA LEU A 68 -10.25 9.31 0.50
C LEU A 68 -11.12 10.30 1.28
N THR A 69 -11.38 10.01 2.55
CA THR A 69 -12.09 10.92 3.45
C THR A 69 -11.22 12.14 3.77
N ALA A 70 -9.96 11.93 4.10
CA ALA A 70 -9.00 12.99 4.41
C ALA A 70 -8.68 13.89 3.21
N LEU A 71 -8.78 13.41 1.96
CA LEU A 71 -8.66 14.28 0.78
C LEU A 71 -9.70 15.41 0.75
N LYS A 72 -10.80 15.28 1.51
CA LYS A 72 -11.86 16.31 1.61
C LYS A 72 -11.74 17.18 2.87
N ASP A 73 -10.86 16.82 3.81
CA ASP A 73 -10.72 17.50 5.10
C ASP A 73 -9.25 17.69 5.46
N LYS A 74 -8.81 18.96 5.46
CA LYS A 74 -7.41 19.33 5.71
C LYS A 74 -6.93 19.01 7.13
N GLU A 75 -7.78 19.14 8.15
CA GLU A 75 -7.37 18.85 9.53
C GLU A 75 -7.25 17.34 9.76
N LEU A 76 -8.17 16.56 9.18
CA LEU A 76 -8.05 15.12 9.16
C LEU A 76 -6.79 14.67 8.40
N ALA A 77 -6.50 15.28 7.23
CA ALA A 77 -5.30 15.00 6.46
C ALA A 77 -4.01 15.26 7.26
N LYS A 78 -3.91 16.37 8.00
CA LYS A 78 -2.78 16.64 8.90
C LYS A 78 -2.60 15.55 9.95
N GLY A 79 -3.71 15.12 10.57
CA GLY A 79 -3.71 14.03 11.54
C GLY A 79 -3.17 12.73 10.93
N MET A 80 -3.67 12.34 9.76
CA MET A 80 -3.23 11.13 9.06
C MET A 80 -1.78 11.20 8.58
N VAL A 81 -1.35 12.32 7.99
CA VAL A 81 0.04 12.53 7.56
C VAL A 81 1.01 12.33 8.72
N SER A 82 0.68 12.87 9.90
CA SER A 82 1.50 12.69 11.11
C SER A 82 1.65 11.22 11.48
N VAL A 83 0.58 10.43 11.36
CA VAL A 83 0.57 8.99 11.64
C VAL A 83 1.36 8.22 10.59
N PHE A 84 1.22 8.55 9.30
CA PHE A 84 2.01 7.92 8.24
C PHE A 84 3.50 8.18 8.41
N ILE A 85 3.93 9.42 8.67
CA ILE A 85 5.34 9.74 8.93
C ILE A 85 5.86 8.95 10.14
N GLU A 86 5.10 8.90 11.23
CA GLU A 86 5.46 8.12 12.41
C GLU A 86 5.66 6.63 12.06
N HIS A 87 4.72 6.04 11.32
CA HIS A 87 4.80 4.64 10.93
C HIS A 87 5.95 4.37 9.96
N MET A 88 6.17 5.20 8.93
CA MET A 88 7.28 5.00 8.00
C MET A 88 8.65 5.08 8.68
N ARG A 89 8.78 5.85 9.76
CA ARG A 89 10.02 5.92 10.55
C ARG A 89 10.26 4.72 11.47
N LYS A 90 9.20 4.01 11.88
CA LYS A 90 9.26 3.00 12.98
C LYS A 90 8.78 1.60 12.58
N GLY A 91 8.01 1.49 11.51
CA GLY A 91 7.31 0.29 11.08
C GLY A 91 8.24 -0.72 10.41
N MET A 92 7.77 -1.96 10.28
CA MET A 92 8.47 -3.04 9.59
C MET A 92 7.93 -3.30 8.18
N GLY A 93 6.86 -2.60 7.81
CA GLY A 93 6.26 -2.69 6.49
C GLY A 93 7.03 -2.00 5.37
N ASN A 94 6.69 -2.35 4.13
CA ASN A 94 7.12 -1.56 2.97
C ASN A 94 6.54 -0.13 3.13
N PRO A 95 7.39 0.91 3.23
CA PRO A 95 6.90 2.28 3.42
C PRO A 95 6.29 2.86 2.15
N LEU A 96 6.58 2.27 0.97
CA LEU A 96 6.25 2.84 -0.33
C LEU A 96 4.75 3.13 -0.54
N PRO A 97 3.80 2.21 -0.22
CA PRO A 97 2.38 2.52 -0.34
C PRO A 97 1.95 3.72 0.51
N TYR A 98 2.51 3.85 1.71
CA TYR A 98 2.19 4.95 2.62
C TYR A 98 2.84 6.28 2.19
N HIS A 99 3.98 6.24 1.51
CA HIS A 99 4.55 7.42 0.85
C HIS A 99 3.59 7.98 -0.21
N HIS A 100 2.99 7.12 -1.03
CA HIS A 100 2.04 7.58 -2.06
C HIS A 100 0.80 8.23 -1.45
N LEU A 101 0.21 7.63 -0.42
CA LEU A 101 -0.94 8.22 0.29
C LEU A 101 -0.58 9.55 0.96
N LEU A 102 0.62 9.62 1.55
CA LEU A 102 1.13 10.86 2.11
C LEU A 102 1.28 11.94 1.04
N HIS A 103 1.88 11.65 -0.11
CA HIS A 103 2.04 12.63 -1.19
C HIS A 103 0.68 13.13 -1.70
N LEU A 104 -0.30 12.22 -1.86
CA LEU A 104 -1.66 12.62 -2.27
C LEU A 104 -2.27 13.62 -1.29
N LEU A 105 -2.17 13.37 0.02
CA LEU A 105 -2.68 14.28 1.05
C LEU A 105 -1.88 15.60 1.10
N ALA A 106 -0.56 15.52 0.96
CA ALA A 106 0.33 16.67 1.01
C ALA A 106 0.10 17.63 -0.17
N TYR A 107 0.05 17.12 -1.41
CA TYR A 107 -0.25 17.94 -2.59
C TYR A 107 -1.67 18.50 -2.56
N THR A 108 -2.67 17.69 -2.19
CA THR A 108 -4.08 18.12 -2.19
C THR A 108 -4.33 19.30 -1.25
N HIS A 109 -3.71 19.27 -0.07
CA HIS A 109 -3.96 20.26 0.98
C HIS A 109 -2.80 21.25 1.20
N GLN A 110 -1.74 21.16 0.39
CA GLN A 110 -0.49 21.91 0.54
C GLN A 110 0.05 21.79 1.97
N LEU A 111 0.23 20.56 2.42
CA LEU A 111 0.74 20.27 3.76
C LEU A 111 2.28 20.30 3.75
N GLU A 112 2.84 20.83 4.82
CA GLU A 112 4.26 20.72 5.10
C GLU A 112 4.56 19.32 5.64
N VAL A 113 5.47 18.60 4.98
CA VAL A 113 5.98 17.31 5.40
C VAL A 113 7.48 17.41 5.54
N GLU A 114 7.99 17.13 6.74
CA GLU A 114 9.43 17.15 7.05
C GLU A 114 10.15 18.47 6.66
N GLY A 115 9.45 19.61 6.79
CA GLY A 115 9.99 20.92 6.45
C GLY A 115 9.84 21.32 4.98
N VAL A 116 9.19 20.49 4.16
CA VAL A 116 8.95 20.74 2.74
C VAL A 116 7.45 20.87 2.48
N THR A 117 7.02 22.01 1.94
CA THR A 117 5.66 22.17 1.41
C THR A 117 5.66 21.74 -0.04
N HIS A 118 4.79 20.80 -0.38
CA HIS A 118 4.71 20.22 -1.72
C HIS A 118 3.89 21.14 -2.63
N ASP A 119 4.53 21.75 -3.63
CA ASP A 119 3.86 22.61 -4.61
C ASP A 119 3.24 21.74 -5.72
N PRO A 120 1.93 21.84 -6.01
CA PRO A 120 1.32 21.15 -7.14
C PRO A 120 2.05 21.35 -8.49
N SER A 121 2.82 22.43 -8.69
CA SER A 121 3.65 22.62 -9.89
C SER A 121 4.73 21.54 -10.05
N GLU A 122 5.23 20.99 -8.94
CA GLU A 122 6.22 19.90 -8.94
C GLU A 122 5.74 18.68 -9.70
N LEU A 123 4.42 18.45 -9.79
CA LEU A 123 3.85 17.36 -10.58
C LEU A 123 4.17 17.54 -12.08
N PHE A 124 4.04 18.76 -12.59
CA PHE A 124 4.34 19.06 -13.99
C PHE A 124 5.83 19.07 -14.27
N GLU A 125 6.63 19.59 -13.34
CA GLU A 125 8.10 19.56 -13.43
C GLU A 125 8.63 18.13 -13.43
N SER A 126 8.11 17.29 -12.52
CA SER A 126 8.47 15.87 -12.45
C SER A 126 8.07 15.13 -13.72
N TYR A 127 6.87 15.40 -14.26
CA TYR A 127 6.44 14.80 -15.53
C TYR A 127 7.29 15.25 -16.72
N ALA A 128 7.64 16.54 -16.78
CA ALA A 128 8.52 17.07 -17.82
C ALA A 128 9.93 16.45 -17.75
N TRP A 129 10.45 16.24 -16.54
CA TRP A 129 11.71 15.53 -16.34
C TRP A 129 11.62 14.07 -16.77
N VAL A 130 10.57 13.34 -16.40
CA VAL A 130 10.37 11.96 -16.90
C VAL A 130 10.36 11.92 -18.42
N LYS A 131 9.68 12.87 -19.07
CA LYS A 131 9.69 13.01 -20.54
C LYS A 131 11.05 13.35 -21.15
N SER A 132 11.95 14.01 -20.41
CA SER A 132 13.30 14.30 -20.91
C SER A 132 14.24 13.12 -20.81
N GLU A 133 13.99 12.21 -19.86
CA GLU A 133 14.81 11.02 -19.63
C GLU A 133 14.32 9.79 -20.39
N ILE A 134 13.01 9.70 -20.64
CA ILE A 134 12.37 8.55 -21.27
C ILE A 134 11.46 9.06 -22.39
N ASP A 135 11.63 8.53 -23.59
CA ASP A 135 10.70 8.79 -24.68
C ASP A 135 9.38 8.02 -24.42
N LEU A 136 8.41 8.75 -23.89
CA LEU A 136 7.10 8.21 -23.55
C LEU A 136 6.23 7.92 -24.78
N ASP A 137 6.59 8.44 -25.97
CA ASP A 137 5.81 8.21 -27.19
C ASP A 137 6.13 6.82 -27.78
N ASP A 138 7.29 6.24 -27.43
CA ASP A 138 7.79 4.95 -27.92
C ASP A 138 8.00 3.91 -26.79
N ILE A 139 7.42 4.16 -25.61
CA ILE A 139 7.70 3.38 -24.41
C ILE A 139 7.28 1.90 -24.51
N GLU A 140 6.27 1.59 -25.33
CA GLU A 140 5.83 0.21 -25.54
C GLU A 140 6.83 -0.59 -26.38
N GLU A 141 7.43 0.02 -27.42
CA GLU A 141 8.46 -0.61 -28.25
C GLU A 141 9.75 -0.79 -27.43
N GLN A 142 10.21 0.25 -26.74
CA GLN A 142 11.36 0.17 -25.83
C GLN A 142 11.17 -0.92 -24.77
N ARG A 143 9.97 -1.07 -24.20
CA ARG A 143 9.70 -2.16 -23.25
C ARG A 143 9.80 -3.53 -23.92
N ALA A 144 9.25 -3.70 -25.11
CA ALA A 144 9.27 -4.98 -25.82
C ALA A 144 10.70 -5.39 -26.20
N GLU A 145 11.51 -4.45 -26.71
CA GLU A 145 12.91 -4.68 -27.01
C GLU A 145 13.70 -5.07 -25.75
N LEU A 146 13.51 -4.34 -24.65
CA LEU A 146 14.17 -4.65 -23.37
C LEU A 146 13.72 -6.00 -22.79
N GLU A 147 12.46 -6.38 -22.95
CA GLU A 147 11.98 -7.70 -22.52
C GLU A 147 12.65 -8.82 -23.33
N GLU A 148 12.78 -8.66 -24.65
CA GLU A 148 13.49 -9.60 -25.52
C GLU A 148 14.98 -9.70 -25.15
N GLU A 149 15.65 -8.56 -24.95
CA GLU A 149 17.06 -8.53 -24.53
C GLU A 149 17.29 -9.23 -23.19
N VAL A 150 16.40 -9.02 -22.22
CA VAL A 150 16.48 -9.64 -20.89
C VAL A 150 16.22 -11.15 -20.97
N ASP A 151 15.26 -11.58 -21.79
CA ASP A 151 14.98 -13.00 -22.00
C ASP A 151 16.16 -13.70 -22.70
N ASP A 152 16.75 -13.06 -23.71
CA ASP A 152 17.95 -13.54 -24.40
C ASP A 152 19.16 -13.63 -23.47
N LEU A 153 19.39 -12.61 -22.64
CA LEU A 153 20.43 -12.63 -21.61
C LEU A 153 20.19 -13.76 -20.60
N THR A 154 18.94 -13.94 -20.16
CA THR A 154 18.57 -14.99 -19.20
C THR A 154 18.79 -16.39 -19.78
N GLU A 155 18.47 -16.58 -21.06
CA GLU A 155 18.68 -17.84 -21.76
C GLU A 155 20.18 -18.10 -22.01
N GLN A 156 20.96 -17.08 -22.38
CA GLN A 156 22.42 -17.18 -22.45
C GLN A 156 23.03 -17.58 -21.09
N PHE A 157 22.56 -16.99 -19.99
CA PHE A 157 23.02 -17.35 -18.64
C PHE A 157 22.63 -18.79 -18.25
N ARG A 158 21.46 -19.30 -18.68
CA ARG A 158 21.06 -20.69 -18.48
C ARG A 158 21.94 -21.66 -19.27
N LEU A 159 22.17 -21.39 -20.55
CA LEU A 159 23.02 -22.21 -21.42
C LEU A 159 24.47 -22.30 -20.92
N VAL A 160 25.03 -21.19 -20.41
CA VAL A 160 26.38 -21.19 -19.78
C VAL A 160 26.41 -22.00 -18.49
N LYS A 161 25.34 -21.98 -17.70
CA LYS A 161 25.23 -22.72 -16.44
C LYS A 161 25.07 -24.22 -16.65
N ASP A 162 24.36 -24.64 -17.69
CA ASP A 162 24.22 -26.05 -18.06
C ASP A 162 25.44 -26.59 -18.83
N GLY A 163 26.08 -25.77 -19.67
CA GLY A 163 27.36 -26.12 -20.31
C GLY A 163 28.54 -26.26 -19.33
N ARG A 164 28.44 -25.71 -18.11
CA ARG A 164 29.41 -25.95 -17.02
C ARG A 164 29.23 -27.30 -16.32
N LYS A 165 28.13 -28.02 -16.51
CA LYS A 165 27.96 -29.37 -15.94
C LYS A 165 28.76 -30.44 -16.70
N ASP A 166 29.07 -30.20 -17.98
CA ASP A 166 29.74 -31.19 -18.84
C ASP A 166 31.27 -31.06 -18.87
N ASN A 167 31.86 -30.08 -18.19
CA ASN A 167 33.32 -29.97 -18.02
C ASN A 167 33.77 -30.47 -16.64
N GLN A 168 33.38 -31.69 -16.27
CA GLN A 168 34.13 -32.49 -15.28
C GLN A 168 35.28 -33.22 -15.98
N MET A 169 36.29 -32.49 -16.46
CA MET A 169 37.53 -33.10 -16.97
C MET A 169 38.68 -33.13 -15.94
N PHE A 170 38.37 -32.91 -14.66
CA PHE A 170 39.27 -33.18 -13.54
C PHE A 170 38.47 -33.64 -12.31
N ALA A 171 38.22 -34.94 -12.21
CA ALA A 171 37.87 -35.64 -10.99
C ALA A 171 38.62 -36.96 -10.94
#